data_AF-A0A838SIZ8-F1
#
_entry.id   AF-A0A838SIZ8-F1
#
_cell.length_a   1.000
_cell.length_b   1.000
_cell.length_c   1.000
_cell.angle_alpha   90.00
_cell.angle_beta   90.00
_cell.angle_gamma   90.00
#
_symmetry.space_group_name_H-M   'P 1'
#
loop_
_entity.id
_entity.type
_entity.pdbx_description
1 polymer ?
#
loop_
_entity_poly.entity_id
_entity_poly.type
_entity_poly.pdbx_seq_one_letter_code
_entity_poly.pdbx_strand_id
1 'polypeptide(L)'
;MHRTSQRRMIYEGTIQTASRMMGLFMLTAALSLSGGAAWADGDDHGYGHDPKSHLEKLTKKLDLTKEQQDKILPIIEEKHQKMEGLHQQMKEMRQQAMGKIEAELTPEQQVKWKEMQEERQEKMKEYKEKHGDCDKKGKHDKGEKHE
;
A
#
# COMPACT_ATOMS: atom_id res chain seq x y z
N MET A 1 0.81 -47.17 -29.63
CA MET A 1 1.75 -46.37 -28.83
C MET A 1 2.51 -45.42 -29.75
N HIS A 2 2.17 -44.13 -29.81
CA HIS A 2 3.10 -43.07 -30.16
C HIS A 2 2.65 -41.78 -29.47
N ARG A 3 3.58 -41.19 -28.72
CA ARG A 3 3.37 -40.10 -27.77
C ARG A 3 3.16 -38.77 -28.49
N THR A 4 2.26 -37.99 -27.91
CA THR A 4 2.07 -36.56 -28.05
C THR A 4 3.38 -35.77 -28.09
N SER A 5 3.63 -35.08 -29.19
CA SER A 5 4.62 -33.99 -29.20
C SER A 5 4.34 -33.06 -30.38
N GLN A 6 3.35 -32.16 -30.24
CA GLN A 6 3.28 -30.85 -30.91
C GLN A 6 2.18 -30.01 -30.25
N ARG A 7 2.56 -29.21 -29.25
CA ARG A 7 1.83 -27.98 -28.88
C ARG A 7 2.85 -26.98 -28.36
N ARG A 8 3.49 -26.27 -29.30
CA ARG A 8 4.14 -25.00 -29.04
C ARG A 8 3.71 -23.98 -30.09
N MET A 9 3.11 -22.92 -29.57
CA MET A 9 3.31 -21.53 -29.97
C MET A 9 2.83 -21.11 -31.36
N ILE A 10 1.57 -20.66 -31.41
CA ILE A 10 1.19 -19.51 -32.25
C ILE A 10 0.15 -18.70 -31.47
N TYR A 11 0.61 -17.78 -30.64
CA TYR A 11 -0.15 -16.59 -30.21
C TYR A 11 0.83 -15.41 -30.12
N GLU A 12 1.47 -15.11 -31.25
CA GLU A 12 2.10 -13.81 -31.46
C GLU A 12 1.43 -13.18 -32.67
N GLY A 13 0.79 -12.03 -32.46
CA GLY A 13 0.21 -11.22 -33.54
C GLY A 13 -1.16 -10.72 -33.18
N THR A 14 -1.22 -9.63 -32.41
CA THR A 14 -2.20 -8.52 -32.57
C THR A 14 -2.08 -7.43 -31.49
N ILE A 15 -1.15 -7.49 -30.53
CA ILE A 15 -0.91 -6.39 -29.57
C ILE A 15 0.24 -5.48 -30.01
N GLN A 16 0.31 -5.13 -31.30
CA GLN A 16 1.32 -4.20 -31.84
C GLN A 16 0.71 -3.07 -32.70
N THR A 17 -0.61 -2.90 -32.69
CA THR A 17 -1.27 -1.83 -33.46
C THR A 17 -2.00 -0.80 -32.60
N ALA A 18 -2.10 -1.01 -31.28
CA ALA A 18 -2.75 -0.05 -30.37
C ALA A 18 -1.82 1.07 -29.84
N SER A 19 -0.59 1.19 -30.36
CA SER A 19 0.40 2.19 -29.90
C SER A 19 0.49 3.45 -30.79
N ARG A 20 -0.51 3.71 -31.65
CA ARG A 20 -0.53 4.90 -32.52
C ARG A 20 -1.82 5.71 -32.53
N MET A 21 -2.67 5.56 -31.50
CA MET A 21 -3.92 6.33 -31.38
C MET A 21 -4.09 6.91 -29.98
N MET A 22 -3.08 7.60 -29.46
CA MET A 22 -3.23 8.49 -28.31
C MET A 22 -2.29 9.70 -28.40
N GLY A 23 -1.99 10.15 -29.63
CA GLY A 23 -1.07 11.25 -29.90
C GLY A 23 -1.72 12.62 -30.11
N LEU A 24 -2.99 12.80 -29.73
CA LEU A 24 -3.68 14.07 -29.99
C LEU A 24 -4.84 14.28 -29.02
N PHE A 25 -4.55 14.74 -27.80
CA PHE A 25 -5.47 15.55 -26.98
C PHE A 25 -4.72 16.05 -25.74
N MET A 26 -3.87 17.07 -25.86
CA MET A 26 -3.55 17.99 -24.74
C MET A 26 -2.89 19.25 -25.30
N LEU A 27 -3.71 20.10 -25.93
CA LEU A 27 -3.32 21.48 -26.21
C LEU A 27 -4.54 22.39 -26.21
N THR A 28 -5.11 22.63 -25.03
CA THR A 28 -5.81 23.89 -24.72
C THR A 28 -5.74 24.16 -23.22
N ALA A 29 -5.36 25.39 -22.92
CA ALA A 29 -4.86 25.89 -21.65
C ALA A 29 -5.96 26.41 -20.69
N ALA A 30 -5.45 26.84 -19.53
CA ALA A 30 -5.89 27.99 -18.73
C ALA A 30 -6.75 27.73 -17.47
N LEU A 31 -6.04 27.80 -16.33
CA LEU A 31 -6.35 28.59 -15.14
C LEU A 31 -7.81 28.65 -14.67
N SER A 32 -8.09 27.92 -13.59
CA SER A 32 -9.00 28.36 -12.52
C SER A 32 -8.48 27.80 -11.20
N LEU A 33 -7.66 28.59 -10.49
CA LEU A 33 -7.37 28.39 -9.07
C LEU A 33 -8.63 28.77 -8.28
N SER A 34 -9.62 27.88 -8.26
CA SER A 34 -10.72 27.92 -7.29
C SER A 34 -10.40 26.93 -6.17
N GLY A 35 -10.49 27.40 -4.93
CA GLY A 35 -10.03 26.73 -3.74
C GLY A 35 -10.46 25.26 -3.57
N GLY A 36 -9.55 24.48 -2.99
CA GLY A 36 -9.81 23.11 -2.58
C GLY A 36 -8.54 22.45 -2.06
N ALA A 37 -8.25 22.60 -0.77
CA ALA A 37 -7.47 21.65 0.03
C ALA A 37 -7.53 22.00 1.53
N ALA A 38 -8.72 22.24 2.08
CA ALA A 38 -9.00 21.53 3.33
C ALA A 38 -9.16 20.06 2.91
N TRP A 39 -8.88 19.08 3.76
CA TRP A 39 -8.80 17.64 3.43
C TRP A 39 -7.45 17.22 2.85
N ALA A 40 -6.36 17.65 3.49
CA ALA A 40 -5.12 16.88 3.51
C ALA A 40 -4.83 16.41 4.94
N ASP A 41 -5.87 15.94 5.64
CA ASP A 41 -5.70 15.07 6.79
C ASP A 41 -5.55 13.65 6.25
N GLY A 42 -4.35 13.36 5.75
CA GLY A 42 -3.91 12.01 5.49
C GLY A 42 -3.55 11.40 6.84
N ASP A 43 -4.55 10.96 7.59
CA ASP A 43 -4.36 10.06 8.73
C ASP A 43 -3.73 8.77 8.18
N ASP A 44 -2.39 8.76 8.16
CA ASP A 44 -1.55 7.61 7.83
C ASP A 44 -1.64 6.61 8.99
N HIS A 45 -2.80 5.96 9.10
CA HIS A 45 -2.99 4.85 10.03
C HIS A 45 -2.16 3.66 9.55
N GLY A 46 -1.00 3.49 10.19
CA GLY A 46 -0.07 2.40 9.97
C GLY A 46 -0.77 1.07 9.70
N TYR A 47 -0.47 0.51 8.53
CA TYR A 47 -1.07 -0.72 8.03
C TYR A 47 -0.51 -1.92 8.81
N GLY A 48 -1.34 -2.50 9.68
CA GLY A 48 -1.08 -3.79 10.30
C GLY A 48 -1.13 -3.78 11.82
N HIS A 49 -2.33 -3.63 12.40
CA HIS A 49 -2.50 -4.05 13.80
C HIS A 49 -2.39 -5.58 13.87
N ASP A 50 -1.46 -6.04 14.72
CA ASP A 50 -1.33 -7.45 15.09
C ASP A 50 -2.70 -8.05 15.47
N PRO A 51 -3.03 -9.28 15.00
CA PRO A 51 -4.31 -9.92 15.27
C PRO A 51 -4.68 -9.99 16.75
N LYS A 52 -3.70 -10.21 17.64
CA LYS A 52 -3.93 -10.29 19.09
C LYS A 52 -4.21 -8.92 19.67
N SER A 53 -3.46 -7.89 19.26
CA SER A 53 -3.75 -6.50 19.65
C SER A 53 -5.16 -6.07 19.22
N HIS A 54 -5.60 -6.49 18.03
CA HIS A 54 -6.96 -6.25 17.57
C HIS A 54 -7.98 -6.96 18.47
N LEU A 55 -7.76 -8.24 18.77
CA LEU A 55 -8.65 -9.02 19.64
C LEU A 55 -8.72 -8.44 21.06
N GLU A 56 -7.60 -7.98 21.62
CA GLU A 56 -7.56 -7.31 22.92
C GLU A 56 -8.42 -6.04 22.94
N LYS A 57 -8.34 -5.23 21.88
CA LYS A 57 -9.17 -4.03 21.74
C LYS A 57 -10.66 -4.38 21.67
N LEU A 58 -11.03 -5.43 20.94
CA LEU A 58 -12.42 -5.89 20.87
C LEU A 58 -12.89 -6.45 22.23
N THR A 59 -12.03 -7.22 22.89
CA THR A 59 -12.30 -7.79 24.22
C THR A 59 -12.59 -6.69 25.23
N LYS A 60 -11.76 -5.63 25.28
CA LYS A 60 -11.96 -4.49 26.19
C LYS A 60 -13.21 -3.65 25.89
N LYS A 61 -13.66 -3.63 24.63
CA LYS A 61 -14.81 -2.81 24.20
C LYS A 61 -16.13 -3.53 24.33
N LEU A 62 -16.11 -4.86 24.24
CA LEU A 62 -17.31 -5.71 24.13
C LEU A 62 -17.39 -6.77 25.23
N ASP A 63 -16.44 -6.74 26.18
CA ASP A 63 -16.33 -7.69 27.30
C ASP A 63 -16.39 -9.16 26.85
N LEU A 64 -15.58 -9.49 25.82
CA LEU A 64 -15.62 -10.81 25.20
C LEU A 64 -15.17 -11.92 26.16
N THR A 65 -15.96 -12.99 26.25
CA THR A 65 -15.58 -14.20 27.01
C THR A 65 -14.44 -14.96 26.32
N LYS A 66 -13.77 -15.86 27.05
CA LYS A 66 -12.69 -16.68 26.50
C LYS A 66 -13.15 -17.52 25.29
N GLU A 67 -14.34 -18.11 25.38
CA GLU A 67 -14.91 -18.89 24.28
C GLU A 67 -15.20 -18.04 23.03
N GLN A 68 -15.58 -16.77 23.21
CA GLN A 68 -15.77 -15.84 22.09
C GLN A 68 -14.43 -15.44 21.48
N GLN A 69 -13.42 -15.18 22.32
CA GLN A 69 -12.06 -14.86 21.87
C GLN A 69 -11.47 -16.00 21.04
N ASP A 70 -11.59 -17.25 21.49
CA ASP A 70 -11.08 -18.43 20.79
C ASP A 70 -11.74 -18.63 19.41
N LYS A 71 -13.00 -18.18 19.24
CA LYS A 71 -13.71 -18.23 17.96
C LYS A 71 -13.38 -17.05 17.03
N ILE A 72 -13.08 -15.88 17.60
CA ILE A 72 -12.85 -14.64 16.84
C ILE A 72 -11.39 -14.55 16.37
N LEU A 73 -10.43 -15.00 17.18
CA LEU A 73 -9.01 -14.97 16.84
C LEU A 73 -8.70 -15.53 15.43
N PRO A 74 -9.13 -16.75 15.06
CA PRO A 74 -8.83 -17.29 13.73
C PRO A 74 -9.45 -16.45 12.59
N ILE A 75 -10.59 -15.79 12.81
CA ILE A 75 -11.23 -14.91 11.81
C ILE A 75 -10.35 -13.67 11.55
N ILE A 76 -9.81 -13.08 12.63
CA ILE A 76 -8.93 -11.91 12.52
C ILE A 76 -7.59 -12.30 11.88
N GLU A 77 -7.04 -13.45 12.24
CA GLU A 77 -5.79 -13.99 11.65
C GLU A 77 -5.95 -14.25 10.15
N GLU A 78 -7.02 -14.92 9.73
CA GLU A 78 -7.30 -15.18 8.32
C GLU A 78 -7.43 -13.86 7.53
N LYS A 79 -8.17 -12.88 8.08
CA LYS A 79 -8.27 -11.55 7.47
C LYS A 79 -6.90 -10.88 7.35
N HIS A 80 -6.09 -10.95 8.39
CA HIS A 80 -4.75 -10.35 8.41
C HIS A 80 -3.87 -10.94 7.31
N GLN A 81 -3.80 -12.27 7.22
CA GLN A 81 -3.03 -12.96 6.17
C GLN A 81 -3.49 -12.58 4.76
N LYS A 82 -4.80 -12.48 4.52
CA LYS A 82 -5.34 -12.02 3.22
C LYS A 82 -4.93 -10.59 2.92
N MET A 83 -4.98 -9.71 3.90
CA MET A 83 -4.59 -8.31 3.72
C MET A 83 -3.09 -8.16 3.48
N GLU A 84 -2.24 -8.94 4.16
CA GLU A 84 -0.79 -8.98 3.89
C GLU A 84 -0.51 -9.43 2.45
N GLY A 85 -1.19 -10.49 1.98
CA GLY A 85 -1.08 -10.96 0.61
C GLY A 85 -1.48 -9.88 -0.41
N LEU A 86 -2.63 -9.22 -0.20
CA LEU A 86 -3.09 -8.13 -1.05
C LEU A 86 -2.13 -6.93 -1.01
N HIS A 87 -1.59 -6.59 0.15
CA HIS A 87 -0.62 -5.51 0.29
C HIS A 87 0.62 -5.77 -0.56
N GLN A 88 1.16 -6.99 -0.52
CA GLN A 88 2.33 -7.36 -1.31
C GLN A 88 2.03 -7.33 -2.82
N GLN A 89 0.87 -7.85 -3.24
CA GLN A 89 0.44 -7.78 -4.65
C GLN A 89 0.28 -6.34 -5.14
N MET A 90 -0.33 -5.46 -4.34
CA MET A 90 -0.48 -4.05 -4.69
C MET A 90 0.87 -3.32 -4.76
N LYS A 91 1.80 -3.66 -3.86
CA LYS A 91 3.16 -3.11 -3.87
C LYS A 91 3.90 -3.48 -5.15
N GLU A 92 3.86 -4.75 -5.54
CA GLU A 92 4.48 -5.25 -6.76
C GLU A 92 3.86 -4.60 -8.00
N MET A 93 2.52 -4.56 -8.08
CA MET A 93 1.80 -3.91 -9.17
C MET A 93 2.20 -2.43 -9.32
N ARG A 94 2.29 -1.70 -8.20
CA ARG A 94 2.73 -0.31 -8.18
C ARG A 94 4.16 -0.17 -8.70
N GLN A 95 5.09 -1.01 -8.23
CA GLN A 95 6.48 -0.99 -8.68
C GLN A 95 6.59 -1.25 -10.19
N GLN A 96 5.87 -2.24 -10.70
CA GLN A 96 5.84 -2.54 -12.13
C GLN A 96 5.28 -1.37 -12.96
N ALA A 97 4.18 -0.76 -12.51
CA ALA A 97 3.59 0.39 -13.20
C ALA A 97 4.56 1.58 -13.23
N MET A 98 5.22 1.88 -12.10
CA MET A 98 6.20 2.96 -12.03
C MET A 98 7.43 2.72 -12.91
N GLY A 99 7.92 1.47 -12.97
CA GLY A 99 9.04 1.13 -13.87
C GLY A 99 8.69 1.31 -15.35
N LYS A 100 7.45 0.97 -15.75
CA LYS A 100 6.97 1.23 -17.11
C LYS A 100 6.86 2.72 -17.41
N ILE A 101 6.38 3.52 -16.46
CA ILE A 101 6.32 4.98 -16.60
C ILE A 101 7.73 5.55 -16.78
N GLU A 102 8.69 5.15 -15.94
CA GLU A 102 10.08 5.62 -16.01
C GLU A 102 10.77 5.31 -17.34
N ALA A 103 10.42 4.19 -17.98
CA ALA A 103 10.95 3.79 -19.27
C ALA A 103 10.49 4.69 -20.44
N GLU A 104 9.35 5.37 -20.31
CA GLU A 104 8.81 6.29 -21.33
C GLU A 104 9.29 7.74 -21.14
N LEU A 105 10.03 8.02 -20.07
CA LEU A 105 10.53 9.36 -19.76
C LEU A 105 11.79 9.70 -20.56
N THR A 106 11.95 10.98 -20.91
CA THR A 106 13.21 11.48 -21.45
C THR A 106 14.30 11.50 -20.37
N PRO A 107 15.60 11.54 -20.75
CA PRO A 107 16.69 11.58 -19.77
C PRO A 107 16.56 12.73 -18.74
N GLU A 108 16.15 13.92 -19.19
CA GLU A 108 15.94 15.07 -18.31
C GLU A 108 14.76 14.86 -17.34
N GLN A 109 13.69 14.22 -17.80
CA GLN A 109 12.54 13.88 -16.95
C GLN A 109 12.87 12.78 -15.94
N GLN A 110 13.74 11.82 -16.28
CA GLN A 110 14.19 10.78 -15.37
C GLN A 110 14.99 11.34 -14.19
N VAL A 111 15.78 12.39 -14.40
CA VAL A 111 16.48 13.09 -13.30
C VAL A 111 15.46 13.66 -12.31
N LYS A 112 14.48 14.41 -12.80
CA LYS A 112 13.42 14.99 -11.97
C LYS A 112 12.55 13.92 -11.28
N TRP A 113 12.33 12.79 -11.95
CA TRP A 113 11.63 11.65 -11.37
C TRP A 113 12.39 11.07 -10.16
N LYS A 114 13.70 10.88 -10.28
CA LYS A 114 14.55 10.38 -9.20
C LYS A 114 14.59 11.33 -8.01
N GLU A 115 14.76 12.64 -8.25
CA GLU A 115 14.70 13.66 -7.21
C GLU A 115 13.38 13.61 -6.42
N MET A 116 12.25 13.46 -7.13
CA MET A 116 10.93 13.35 -6.48
C MET A 116 10.80 12.06 -5.63
N GLN A 117 11.41 10.96 -6.06
CA GLN A 117 11.41 9.71 -5.29
C GLN A 117 12.28 9.82 -4.04
N GLU A 118 13.44 10.47 -4.14
CA GLU A 118 14.33 10.72 -3.01
C GLU A 118 13.68 11.64 -1.99
N GLU A 119 13.09 12.76 -2.41
CA GLU A 119 12.36 13.69 -1.53
C GLU A 119 11.22 12.97 -0.80
N ARG A 120 10.47 12.10 -1.51
CA ARG A 120 9.42 11.29 -0.89
C ARG A 120 9.99 10.35 0.18
N GLN A 121 11.13 9.70 -0.07
CA GLN A 121 11.78 8.81 0.89
C GLN A 121 12.30 9.58 2.10
N GLU A 122 12.87 10.76 1.91
CA GLU A 122 13.34 11.62 3.00
C GLU A 122 12.18 12.09 3.87
N LYS A 123 11.11 12.59 3.29
CA LYS A 123 9.89 12.96 4.03
C LYS A 123 9.32 11.78 4.81
N MET A 124 9.35 10.58 4.23
CA MET A 124 8.90 9.37 4.92
C MET A 124 9.81 9.01 6.10
N LYS A 125 11.14 9.14 5.95
CA LYS A 125 12.11 8.93 7.03
C LYS A 125 11.93 9.96 8.14
N GLU A 126 11.84 11.24 7.79
CA GLU A 126 11.63 12.34 8.72
C GLU A 126 10.32 12.16 9.50
N TYR A 127 9.23 11.81 8.82
CA TYR A 127 7.96 11.48 9.48
C TYR A 127 8.13 10.33 10.47
N LYS A 128 8.81 9.25 10.06
CA LYS A 128 9.08 8.10 10.94
C LYS A 128 10.00 8.47 12.11
N GLU A 129 10.94 9.38 11.95
CA GLU A 129 11.79 9.85 13.06
C GLU A 129 11.00 10.71 14.04
N LYS A 130 10.12 11.60 13.55
CA LYS A 130 9.28 12.47 14.38
C LYS A 130 8.16 11.71 15.11
N HIS A 131 7.57 10.71 14.48
CA HIS A 131 6.38 10.01 14.99
C HIS A 131 6.62 8.54 15.38
N GLY A 132 7.79 7.97 15.08
CA GLY A 132 8.10 6.56 15.37
C GLY A 132 8.45 6.24 16.82
N ASP A 133 8.53 7.24 17.71
CA ASP A 133 8.82 7.05 19.14
C ASP A 133 7.56 7.02 20.04
N CYS A 134 6.36 6.95 19.45
CA CYS A 134 5.11 6.84 20.23
C CYS A 134 4.82 5.41 20.74
N ASP A 135 5.54 4.38 20.27
CA ASP A 135 5.34 2.99 20.70
C ASP A 135 6.07 2.62 22.02
N LYS A 136 6.96 3.48 22.55
CA LYS A 136 7.71 3.18 23.79
C LYS A 136 7.13 3.79 25.07
N LYS A 137 6.26 4.79 25.00
CA LYS A 137 5.70 5.49 26.18
C LYS A 137 4.37 4.94 26.71
N GLY A 138 3.91 3.78 26.22
CA GLY A 138 2.71 3.09 26.75
C GLY A 138 3.01 1.96 27.74
N LYS A 139 4.28 1.56 27.90
CA LYS A 139 4.70 0.48 28.82
C LYS A 139 5.44 1.05 30.04
N HIS A 140 4.84 1.97 30.77
CA HIS A 140 5.19 2.21 32.17
C HIS A 140 3.95 2.82 32.84
N ASP A 141 3.59 2.30 34.01
CA ASP A 141 2.70 2.91 34.99
C ASP A 141 1.19 2.60 34.94
N LYS A 142 0.82 1.31 35.01
CA LYS A 142 -0.46 0.88 35.61
C LYS A 142 -0.27 -0.37 36.48
N GLY A 143 0.71 -0.31 37.38
CA GLY A 143 0.95 -1.37 38.35
C GLY A 143 1.54 -0.81 39.61
N GLU A 144 0.69 -0.21 40.45
CA GLU A 144 0.83 0.06 41.90
C GLU A 144 -0.29 1.09 42.22
N LYS A 145 -1.25 0.89 43.12
CA LYS A 145 -1.31 0.06 44.32
C LYS A 145 -2.72 -0.49 44.53
N HIS A 146 -2.78 -1.76 44.91
CA HIS A 146 -3.85 -2.34 45.71
C HIS A 146 -3.58 -2.03 47.19
N GLU A 147 -4.70 -1.95 47.94
CA GLU A 147 -4.87 -1.78 49.39
C GLU A 147 -4.77 -0.36 49.96
#